data_AF-A0A1H8BTR2-F1
#
_entry.id   AF-A0A1H8BTR2-F1
#
_cell.length_a   1.000
_cell.length_b   1.000
_cell.length_c   1.000
_cell.angle_alpha   90.00
_cell.angle_beta   90.00
_cell.angle_gamma   90.00
#
_symmetry.space_group_name_H-M   'P 1'
#
loop_
_entity.id
_entity.type
_entity.pdbx_description
1 polymer ?
#
loop_
_entity_poly.entity_id
_entity_poly.type
_entity_poly.pdbx_seq_one_letter_code
_entity_poly.pdbx_strand_id
1 'polypeptide(L)'
;MDTSSAIAMFLHFGLLGMGCLAIAEKFIPVFPSYVLLMLLGLTVSDGAMLAMAILVTSAGSVVGAIGWYGLGRALGSQRIERLVRTYGKYVLLRPSFYEQLTDAYRGNHFWVTLIGQTLPTVRIYLALPAGVLRLEPRAFVTATAIGTVIWNMPFLSLGYALRDSGQDPVSVGFWVVAILIAVEVAIILGLRSYKRATARPRLASPRAIAAPKALGEIKAVEEIA
;
A
#
# COMPACT_ATOMS: atom_id res chain seq x y z
N MET A 1 23.40 14.73 15.59
CA MET A 1 22.99 13.53 16.36
C MET A 1 23.06 12.38 15.39
N ASP A 2 24.02 11.49 15.58
CA ASP A 2 24.17 10.34 14.69
C ASP A 2 22.95 9.42 14.85
N THR A 3 22.40 8.97 13.73
CA THR A 3 21.18 8.12 13.71
C THR A 3 21.35 6.85 14.54
N SER A 4 22.57 6.32 14.60
CA SER A 4 22.97 5.19 15.45
C SER A 4 22.80 5.49 16.95
N SER A 5 23.08 6.71 17.41
CA SER A 5 22.95 7.10 18.81
C SER A 5 21.48 7.22 19.24
N ALA A 6 20.61 7.71 18.34
CA ALA A 6 19.19 7.81 18.61
C ALA A 6 18.54 6.42 18.77
N ILE A 7 18.91 5.47 17.91
CA ILE A 7 18.41 4.08 18.00
C ILE A 7 18.89 3.43 19.30
N ALA A 8 20.18 3.56 19.64
CA ALA A 8 20.71 3.04 20.90
C ALA A 8 20.00 3.62 22.12
N MET A 9 19.70 4.92 22.11
CA MET A 9 18.94 5.59 23.18
C MET A 9 17.52 5.03 23.30
N PHE A 10 16.80 4.83 22.18
CA PHE A 10 15.46 4.23 22.21
C PHE A 10 15.49 2.78 22.70
N LEU A 11 16.49 1.99 22.31
CA LEU A 11 16.63 0.61 22.78
C LEU A 11 16.84 0.51 24.30
N HIS A 12 17.46 1.51 24.94
CA HIS A 12 17.59 1.56 26.41
C HIS A 12 16.24 1.72 27.13
N PHE A 13 15.21 2.25 26.47
CA PHE A 13 13.86 2.37 27.02
C PHE A 13 13.03 1.08 26.90
N GLY A 14 13.62 -0.02 26.41
CA GLY A 14 12.96 -1.31 26.27
C GLY A 14 11.70 -1.23 25.41
N LEU A 15 10.59 -1.78 25.90
CA LEU A 15 9.31 -1.82 25.18
C LEU A 15 8.78 -0.44 24.80
N LEU A 16 8.91 0.57 25.69
CA LEU A 16 8.46 1.94 25.38
C LEU A 16 9.25 2.53 24.22
N GLY A 17 10.56 2.28 24.19
CA GLY A 17 11.43 2.65 23.09
C GLY A 17 11.00 2.06 21.75
N MET A 18 10.64 0.77 21.74
CA MET A 18 10.12 0.09 20.54
C MET A 18 8.84 0.76 20.01
N GLY A 19 7.93 1.15 20.92
CA GLY A 19 6.70 1.86 20.56
C GLY A 19 6.96 3.24 19.98
N CYS A 20 7.82 4.03 20.63
CA CYS A 20 8.24 5.34 20.13
C CYS A 20 8.91 5.25 18.76
N LEU A 21 9.75 4.23 18.55
CA LEU A 21 10.44 4.01 17.29
C LEU A 21 9.45 3.62 16.17
N ALA A 22 8.44 2.80 16.47
CA ALA A 22 7.37 2.48 15.54
C ALA A 22 6.51 3.71 15.16
N ILE A 23 6.28 4.62 16.10
CA ILE A 23 5.62 5.91 15.81
C ILE A 23 6.53 6.76 14.91
N ALA A 24 7.80 6.91 15.28
CA ALA A 24 8.75 7.76 14.56
C ALA A 24 8.95 7.29 13.12
N GLU A 25 9.04 5.97 12.89
CA GLU A 25 9.17 5.37 11.56
C GLU A 25 8.02 5.75 10.61
N LYS A 26 6.79 5.94 11.14
CA LYS A 26 5.64 6.40 10.34
C LYS A 26 5.77 7.84 9.86
N PHE A 27 6.50 8.70 10.57
CA PHE A 27 6.66 10.11 10.21
C PHE A 27 7.96 10.37 9.45
N ILE A 28 9.01 9.61 9.76
CA ILE A 28 10.32 9.76 9.15
C ILE A 28 10.71 8.38 8.62
N PRO A 29 10.49 8.09 7.32
CA PRO A 29 10.86 6.83 6.71
C PRO A 29 12.38 6.80 6.45
N VAL A 30 13.20 6.96 7.51
CA VAL A 30 14.67 6.88 7.45
C VAL A 30 15.11 5.45 7.15
N PHE A 31 14.38 4.47 7.71
CA PHE A 31 14.69 3.05 7.57
C PHE A 31 13.46 2.27 7.10
N PRO A 32 13.67 1.24 6.28
CA PRO A 32 12.59 0.33 5.98
C PRO A 32 12.16 -0.44 7.24
N SER A 33 10.87 -0.44 7.53
CA SER A 33 10.27 -1.02 8.74
C SER A 33 10.67 -2.46 9.03
N TYR A 34 10.91 -3.24 8.00
CA TYR A 34 11.25 -4.66 8.10
C TYR A 34 12.62 -4.87 8.76
N VAL A 35 13.61 -4.03 8.43
CA VAL A 35 14.92 -4.07 9.10
C VAL A 35 14.75 -3.65 10.55
N LEU A 36 14.02 -2.55 10.78
CA LEU A 36 13.76 -2.03 12.12
C LEU A 36 13.12 -3.09 13.03
N LEU A 37 11.99 -3.67 12.62
CA LEU A 37 11.24 -4.65 13.40
C LEU A 37 12.06 -5.92 13.69
N MET A 38 12.89 -6.34 12.75
CA MET A 38 13.76 -7.49 12.96
C MET A 38 14.92 -7.17 13.91
N LEU A 39 15.52 -5.99 13.79
CA LEU A 39 16.52 -5.51 14.76
C LEU A 39 15.93 -5.43 16.17
N LEU A 40 14.69 -4.93 16.31
CA LEU A 40 13.97 -4.95 17.58
C LEU A 40 13.77 -6.39 18.08
N GLY A 41 13.44 -7.33 17.19
CA GLY A 41 13.26 -8.75 17.51
C GLY A 41 14.51 -9.40 18.10
N LEU A 42 15.71 -9.01 17.67
CA LEU A 42 16.97 -9.53 18.23
C LEU A 42 17.17 -9.16 19.70
N THR A 43 16.59 -8.03 20.14
CA THR A 43 16.75 -7.52 21.51
C THR A 43 15.76 -8.16 22.49
N VAL A 44 14.85 -9.01 22.02
CA VAL A 44 13.82 -9.65 22.82
C VAL A 44 14.39 -10.88 23.55
N SER A 45 14.18 -10.95 24.87
CA SER A 45 14.71 -12.00 25.74
C SER A 45 13.98 -13.34 25.61
N ASP A 46 12.65 -13.29 25.54
CA ASP A 46 11.77 -14.46 25.63
C ASP A 46 10.44 -14.25 24.88
N GLY A 47 9.63 -15.31 24.83
CA GLY A 47 8.34 -15.29 24.13
C GLY A 47 7.29 -14.32 24.71
N ALA A 48 7.34 -14.02 26.02
CA ALA A 48 6.43 -13.05 26.62
C ALA A 48 6.82 -11.63 26.23
N MET A 49 8.12 -11.32 26.25
CA MET A 49 8.65 -10.05 25.75
C MET A 49 8.41 -9.90 24.25
N LEU A 50 8.44 -10.99 23.47
CA LEU A 50 8.10 -10.97 22.03
C LEU A 50 6.65 -10.54 21.81
N ALA A 51 5.71 -11.14 22.54
CA ALA A 51 4.30 -10.77 22.47
C ALA A 51 4.09 -9.29 22.82
N MET A 52 4.75 -8.80 23.87
CA MET A 52 4.69 -7.39 24.26
C MET A 52 5.31 -6.46 23.21
N ALA A 53 6.43 -6.85 22.61
CA ALA A 53 7.07 -6.09 21.53
C ALA A 53 6.14 -5.96 20.31
N ILE A 54 5.45 -7.05 19.94
CA ILE A 54 4.45 -7.03 18.85
C ILE A 54 3.32 -6.05 19.19
N LEU A 55 2.77 -6.12 20.40
CA LEU A 55 1.66 -5.25 20.82
C LEU A 55 2.08 -3.78 20.84
N VAL A 56 3.23 -3.45 21.44
CA VAL A 56 3.68 -2.06 21.59
C VAL A 56 4.10 -1.44 20.26
N THR A 57 4.78 -2.19 19.39
CA THR A 57 5.11 -1.70 18.04
C THR A 57 3.87 -1.55 17.16
N SER A 58 2.87 -2.42 17.30
CA SER A 58 1.59 -2.31 16.59
C SER A 58 0.80 -1.10 17.08
N ALA A 59 0.73 -0.88 18.39
CA ALA A 59 0.11 0.30 18.98
C ALA A 59 0.78 1.59 18.49
N GLY A 60 2.11 1.64 18.47
CA GLY A 60 2.85 2.79 17.91
C GLY A 60 2.54 3.02 16.43
N SER A 61 2.49 1.95 15.64
CA SER A 61 2.13 2.01 14.22
C SER A 61 0.71 2.54 13.98
N VAL A 62 -0.25 2.15 14.84
CA VAL A 62 -1.63 2.64 14.83
C VAL A 62 -1.68 4.12 15.17
N VAL A 63 -0.94 4.58 16.20
CA VAL A 63 -0.86 6.00 16.57
C VAL A 63 -0.33 6.84 15.42
N GLY A 64 0.75 6.39 14.76
CA GLY A 64 1.29 7.06 13.58
C GLY A 64 0.27 7.11 12.43
N ALA A 65 -0.46 6.02 12.20
CA ALA A 65 -1.52 5.97 11.18
C ALA A 65 -2.70 6.90 11.51
N ILE A 66 -3.10 7.03 12.77
CA ILE A 66 -4.13 7.99 13.21
C ILE A 66 -3.68 9.43 12.93
N GLY A 67 -2.40 9.75 13.14
CA GLY A 67 -1.84 11.06 12.80
C GLY A 67 -2.00 11.39 11.32
N TRP A 68 -1.62 10.47 10.43
CA TRP A 68 -1.80 10.63 8.98
C TRP A 68 -3.27 10.68 8.54
N TYR A 69 -4.13 9.89 9.18
CA TYR A 69 -5.58 9.93 8.95
C TYR A 69 -6.16 11.28 9.35
N GLY A 70 -5.76 11.81 10.51
CA GLY A 70 -6.16 13.15 10.97
C GLY A 70 -5.72 14.25 10.01
N LEU A 71 -4.48 14.17 9.51
CA LEU A 71 -3.95 15.11 8.53
C LEU A 71 -4.75 15.07 7.22
N GLY A 72 -5.04 13.87 6.69
CA GLY A 72 -5.86 13.71 5.50
C GLY A 72 -7.27 14.28 5.69
N ARG A 73 -7.87 14.04 6.86
CA ARG A 73 -9.22 14.54 7.21
C ARG A 73 -9.27 16.06 7.35
N ALA A 74 -8.22 16.68 7.89
CA ALA A 74 -8.14 18.13 8.10
C ALA A 74 -7.83 18.90 6.80
N LEU A 75 -6.96 18.36 5.94
CA LEU A 75 -6.58 19.03 4.69
C LEU A 75 -7.65 18.86 3.58
N GLY A 76 -8.36 17.74 3.56
CA GLY A 76 -9.40 17.45 2.57
C GLY A 76 -8.87 17.14 1.16
N SER A 77 -9.78 16.70 0.27
CA SER A 77 -9.41 16.14 -1.05
C SER A 77 -8.63 17.11 -1.91
N GLN A 78 -9.09 18.36 -2.04
CA GLN A 78 -8.49 19.34 -2.95
C GLN A 78 -7.03 19.69 -2.59
N ARG A 79 -6.73 19.84 -1.29
CA ARG A 79 -5.37 20.18 -0.84
C ARG A 79 -4.44 18.98 -0.98
N ILE A 80 -4.90 17.80 -0.58
CA ILE A 80 -4.14 16.57 -0.70
C ILE A 80 -3.84 16.23 -2.16
N GLU A 81 -4.82 16.29 -3.06
CA GLU A 81 -4.60 16.02 -4.48
C GLU A 81 -3.57 16.98 -5.09
N ARG A 82 -3.60 18.26 -4.69
CA ARG A 82 -2.59 19.24 -5.11
C ARG A 82 -1.19 18.87 -4.58
N LEU A 83 -1.10 18.46 -3.32
CA LEU A 83 0.16 17.99 -2.73
C LEU A 83 0.68 16.72 -3.40
N VAL A 84 -0.18 15.76 -3.70
CA VAL A 84 0.19 14.53 -4.42
C VAL A 84 0.66 14.85 -5.84
N ARG A 85 -0.01 15.76 -6.56
CA ARG A 85 0.44 16.18 -7.91
C ARG A 85 1.78 16.92 -7.88
N THR A 86 2.04 17.72 -6.85
CA THR A 86 3.24 18.58 -6.77
C THR A 86 4.44 17.84 -6.16
N TYR A 87 4.21 17.12 -5.06
CA TYR A 87 5.24 16.50 -4.23
C TYR A 87 5.20 14.96 -4.24
N GLY A 88 4.17 14.33 -4.81
CA GLY A 88 4.03 12.88 -4.82
C GLY A 88 5.24 12.14 -5.40
N LYS A 89 5.95 12.76 -6.36
CA LYS A 89 7.20 12.20 -6.92
C LYS A 89 8.32 12.03 -5.88
N TYR A 90 8.40 12.89 -4.87
CA TYR A 90 9.42 12.83 -3.83
C TYR A 90 9.11 11.78 -2.76
N VAL A 91 7.84 11.44 -2.61
CA VAL A 91 7.36 10.45 -1.65
C VAL A 91 6.87 9.18 -2.33
N LEU A 92 7.32 8.89 -3.57
CA LEU A 92 6.96 7.70 -4.35
C LEU A 92 5.45 7.48 -4.58
N LEU A 93 4.62 8.50 -4.34
CA LEU A 93 3.17 8.46 -4.49
C LEU A 93 2.76 9.03 -5.85
N ARG A 94 2.51 8.15 -6.82
CA ARG A 94 2.00 8.58 -8.14
C ARG A 94 0.52 8.98 -8.04
N PRO A 95 0.07 10.04 -8.74
CA PRO A 95 -1.34 10.43 -8.77
C PRO A 95 -2.28 9.29 -9.16
N SER A 96 -1.89 8.48 -10.16
CA SER A 96 -2.68 7.32 -10.60
C SER A 96 -2.80 6.23 -9.52
N PHE A 97 -1.79 6.08 -8.67
CA PHE A 97 -1.83 5.11 -7.57
C PHE A 97 -2.71 5.62 -6.43
N TYR A 98 -2.65 6.92 -6.14
CA TYR A 98 -3.55 7.57 -5.20
C TYR A 98 -5.02 7.45 -5.64
N GLU A 99 -5.33 7.67 -6.92
CA GLU A 99 -6.67 7.49 -7.48
C GLU A 99 -7.13 6.03 -7.35
N GLN A 100 -6.29 5.06 -7.73
CA GLN A 100 -6.59 3.63 -7.57
C GLN A 100 -6.88 3.25 -6.12
N LEU A 101 -6.11 3.78 -5.18
CA LEU A 101 -6.32 3.52 -3.75
C LEU A 101 -7.63 4.12 -3.26
N THR A 102 -7.94 5.35 -3.69
CA THR A 102 -9.21 6.03 -3.40
C THR A 102 -10.41 5.28 -3.97
N ASP A 103 -10.29 4.74 -5.18
CA ASP A 103 -11.31 3.91 -5.82
C ASP A 103 -11.46 2.55 -5.13
N ALA A 104 -10.35 1.92 -4.72
CA ALA A 104 -10.39 0.69 -3.95
C ALA A 104 -11.16 0.90 -2.64
N TYR A 105 -10.95 2.04 -2.00
CA TYR A 105 -11.72 2.42 -0.83
C TYR A 105 -13.22 2.49 -1.13
N ARG A 106 -13.71 2.87 -2.31
CA ARG A 106 -15.17 2.85 -2.60
C ARG A 106 -15.82 1.46 -2.42
N GLY A 107 -15.03 0.39 -2.44
CA GLY A 107 -15.46 -0.95 -2.02
C GLY A 107 -15.49 -1.09 -0.48
N ASN A 108 -15.01 -2.22 0.03
CA ASN A 108 -15.00 -2.45 1.48
C ASN A 108 -13.77 -1.83 2.15
N HIS A 109 -13.95 -0.64 2.73
CA HIS A 109 -12.91 0.13 3.42
C HIS A 109 -12.10 -0.65 4.45
N PHE A 110 -12.75 -1.58 5.17
CA PHE A 110 -12.11 -2.38 6.21
C PHE A 110 -11.07 -3.32 5.60
N TRP A 111 -11.46 -4.11 4.60
CA TRP A 111 -10.56 -5.05 3.92
C TRP A 111 -9.46 -4.34 3.14
N VAL A 112 -9.77 -3.21 2.50
CA VAL A 112 -8.76 -2.39 1.80
C VAL A 112 -7.68 -1.91 2.77
N THR A 113 -8.09 -1.45 3.96
CA THR A 113 -7.14 -1.05 5.00
C THR A 113 -6.34 -2.25 5.50
N LEU A 114 -7.00 -3.34 5.88
CA LEU A 114 -6.36 -4.52 6.48
C LEU A 114 -5.36 -5.18 5.52
N ILE A 115 -5.77 -5.46 4.28
CA ILE A 115 -4.90 -6.06 3.26
C ILE A 115 -3.82 -5.07 2.82
N GLY A 116 -4.16 -3.78 2.71
CA GLY A 116 -3.18 -2.77 2.38
C GLY A 116 -2.04 -2.68 3.40
N GLN A 117 -2.29 -2.97 4.70
CA GLN A 117 -1.26 -2.95 5.73
C GLN A 117 -0.23 -4.08 5.54
N THR A 118 -0.58 -5.17 4.84
CA THR A 118 0.35 -6.27 4.56
C THR A 118 1.18 -6.05 3.31
N LEU A 119 0.83 -5.04 2.49
CA LEU A 119 1.56 -4.69 1.29
C LEU A 119 2.60 -3.60 1.60
N PRO A 120 3.91 -3.86 1.42
CA PRO A 120 4.98 -2.93 1.79
C PRO A 120 4.81 -1.54 1.17
N THR A 121 4.42 -1.50 -0.10
CA THR A 121 4.27 -0.26 -0.87
C THR A 121 2.99 0.49 -0.48
N VAL A 122 1.92 -0.22 -0.15
CA VAL A 122 0.60 0.38 0.08
C VAL A 122 0.46 0.90 1.51
N ARG A 123 0.99 0.17 2.51
CA ARG A 123 0.77 0.45 3.95
C ARG A 123 1.22 1.82 4.42
N ILE A 124 2.18 2.43 3.72
CA ILE A 124 2.68 3.78 4.02
C ILE A 124 1.68 4.86 3.60
N TYR A 125 0.84 4.60 2.60
CA TYR A 125 -0.07 5.59 2.05
C TYR A 125 -1.51 5.46 2.53
N LEU A 126 -1.94 4.34 3.14
CA LEU A 126 -3.36 4.07 3.46
C LEU A 126 -4.07 5.15 4.30
N ALA A 127 -3.38 5.67 5.31
CA ALA A 127 -4.00 6.53 6.31
C ALA A 127 -4.46 7.87 5.72
N LEU A 128 -3.70 8.43 4.80
CA LEU A 128 -3.95 9.74 4.22
C LEU A 128 -5.23 9.80 3.34
N PRO A 129 -5.45 8.94 2.33
CA PRO A 129 -6.71 8.87 1.58
C PRO A 129 -7.87 8.41 2.47
N ALA A 130 -7.65 7.52 3.44
CA ALA A 130 -8.70 7.15 4.40
C ALA A 130 -9.21 8.37 5.19
N GLY A 131 -8.29 9.25 5.59
CA GLY A 131 -8.61 10.54 6.22
C GLY A 131 -9.37 11.48 5.28
N VAL A 132 -8.87 11.64 4.05
CA VAL A 132 -9.49 12.48 3.01
C VAL A 132 -10.93 12.05 2.72
N LEU A 133 -11.17 10.75 2.60
CA LEU A 133 -12.48 10.15 2.38
C LEU A 133 -13.39 10.16 3.62
N ARG A 134 -12.86 10.60 4.78
CA ARG A 134 -13.59 10.66 6.06
C ARG A 134 -14.20 9.32 6.44
N LEU A 135 -13.48 8.22 6.20
CA LEU A 135 -13.90 6.88 6.57
C LEU A 135 -14.19 6.79 8.06
N GLU A 136 -15.06 5.87 8.48
CA GLU A 136 -15.36 5.72 9.92
C GLU A 136 -14.07 5.42 10.72
N PRO A 137 -13.70 6.27 11.70
CA PRO A 137 -12.43 6.11 12.43
C PRO A 137 -12.29 4.77 13.12
N ARG A 138 -13.39 4.22 13.65
CA ARG A 138 -13.39 2.93 14.35
C ARG A 138 -13.01 1.79 13.40
N ALA A 139 -13.65 1.72 12.24
CA ALA A 139 -13.34 0.71 11.23
C ALA A 139 -11.89 0.81 10.75
N PHE A 140 -11.41 2.04 10.50
CA PHE A 140 -10.03 2.28 10.07
C PHE A 140 -9.00 1.87 11.13
N VAL A 141 -9.21 2.25 12.39
CA VAL A 141 -8.29 1.94 13.50
C VAL A 141 -8.26 0.44 13.77
N THR A 142 -9.41 -0.23 13.80
CA THR A 142 -9.47 -1.69 14.01
C THR A 142 -8.79 -2.45 12.88
N ALA A 143 -9.07 -2.09 11.61
CA ALA A 143 -8.42 -2.71 10.46
C ALA A 143 -6.89 -2.48 10.48
N THR A 144 -6.46 -1.27 10.86
CA THR A 144 -5.04 -0.92 10.98
C THR A 144 -4.37 -1.66 12.13
N ALA A 145 -5.03 -1.81 13.28
CA ALA A 145 -4.49 -2.56 14.41
C ALA A 145 -4.25 -4.03 14.04
N ILE A 146 -5.24 -4.69 13.42
CA ILE A 146 -5.09 -6.07 12.97
C ILE A 146 -4.00 -6.18 11.91
N GLY A 147 -4.02 -5.30 10.90
CA GLY A 147 -3.04 -5.31 9.83
C GLY A 147 -1.61 -5.06 10.30
N THR A 148 -1.41 -4.17 11.27
CA THR A 148 -0.08 -3.89 11.85
C THR A 148 0.44 -5.04 12.69
N VAL A 149 -0.43 -5.77 13.41
CA VAL A 149 -0.02 -7.01 14.09
C VAL A 149 0.39 -8.08 13.08
N ILE A 150 -0.41 -8.30 12.03
CA ILE A 150 -0.10 -9.26 10.96
C ILE A 150 1.23 -8.91 10.29
N TRP A 151 1.50 -7.62 10.09
CA TRP A 151 2.75 -7.15 9.51
C TRP A 151 3.93 -7.29 10.50
N ASN A 152 3.80 -6.83 11.74
CA ASN A 152 4.92 -6.75 12.69
C ASN A 152 5.34 -8.13 13.22
N MET A 153 4.37 -9.02 13.48
CA MET A 153 4.59 -10.34 14.07
C MET A 153 5.66 -11.17 13.34
N PRO A 154 5.62 -11.38 12.01
CA PRO A 154 6.63 -12.19 11.32
C PRO A 154 8.03 -11.58 11.39
N PHE A 155 8.19 -10.26 11.26
CA PHE A 155 9.52 -9.64 11.31
C PHE A 155 10.13 -9.65 12.71
N LEU A 156 9.33 -9.38 13.76
CA LEU A 156 9.78 -9.48 15.15
C LEU A 156 10.13 -10.93 15.50
N SER A 157 9.29 -11.88 15.10
CA SER A 157 9.54 -13.31 15.31
C SER A 157 10.80 -13.79 14.58
N LEU A 158 11.00 -13.31 13.35
CA LEU A 158 12.20 -13.63 12.57
C LEU A 158 13.46 -13.07 13.23
N GLY A 159 13.41 -11.82 13.71
CA GLY A 159 14.51 -11.23 14.48
C GLY A 159 14.81 -12.01 15.75
N TYR A 160 13.78 -12.38 16.50
CA TYR A 160 13.92 -13.21 17.70
C TYR A 160 14.57 -14.58 17.40
N ALA A 161 14.18 -15.22 16.30
CA ALA A 161 14.76 -16.49 15.87
C ALA A 161 16.21 -16.35 15.36
N LEU A 162 16.57 -15.22 14.77
CA LEU A 162 17.90 -14.97 14.20
C LEU A 162 18.96 -14.61 15.24
N ARG A 163 18.59 -14.28 16.49
CA ARG A 163 19.51 -13.78 17.52
C ARG A 163 20.74 -14.67 17.74
N ASP A 164 20.57 -15.99 17.64
CA ASP A 164 21.62 -17.00 17.88
C ASP A 164 22.15 -17.62 16.57
N SER A 165 21.67 -17.14 15.41
CA SER A 165 21.98 -17.76 14.10
C SER A 165 23.30 -17.30 13.47
N GLY A 166 23.88 -16.20 13.98
CA GLY A 166 25.06 -15.56 13.39
C GLY A 166 24.82 -14.88 12.04
N GLN A 167 23.58 -14.88 11.53
CA GLN A 167 23.24 -14.23 10.26
C GLN A 167 23.05 -12.72 10.46
N ASP A 168 23.45 -11.94 9.47
CA ASP A 168 23.20 -10.50 9.45
C ASP A 168 21.70 -10.21 9.23
N PRO A 169 21.00 -9.63 10.22
CA PRO A 169 19.58 -9.32 10.13
C PRO A 169 19.26 -8.36 8.99
N VAL A 170 20.18 -7.43 8.68
CA VAL A 170 19.99 -6.47 7.60
C VAL A 170 19.90 -7.21 6.27
N SER A 171 20.87 -8.10 5.99
CA SER A 171 20.88 -8.95 4.80
C SER A 171 19.65 -9.84 4.66
N VAL A 172 19.24 -10.52 5.74
CA VAL A 172 18.02 -11.36 5.72
C VAL A 172 16.78 -10.50 5.42
N GLY A 173 16.71 -9.30 6.00
CA GLY A 173 15.57 -8.39 5.83
C GLY A 173 15.44 -7.89 4.41
N PHE A 174 16.56 -7.56 3.78
CA PHE A 174 16.60 -7.22 2.36
C PHE A 174 16.05 -8.34 1.49
N TRP A 175 16.45 -9.59 1.72
CA TRP A 175 15.94 -10.73 0.94
C TRP A 175 14.46 -11.00 1.16
N VAL A 176 14.00 -10.96 2.42
CA VAL A 176 12.56 -11.13 2.73
C VAL A 176 11.73 -10.09 1.99
N VAL A 177 12.19 -8.84 1.94
CA VAL A 177 11.45 -7.78 1.25
C VAL A 177 11.58 -7.87 -0.25
N ALA A 178 12.74 -8.23 -0.78
CA ALA A 178 12.88 -8.51 -2.21
C ALA A 178 11.86 -9.56 -2.67
N ILE A 179 11.67 -10.62 -1.87
CA ILE A 179 10.67 -11.66 -2.12
C ILE A 179 9.25 -11.11 -2.01
N LEU A 180 8.92 -10.35 -0.95
CA LEU A 180 7.59 -9.77 -0.78
C LEU A 180 7.22 -8.82 -1.95
N ILE A 181 8.15 -7.97 -2.36
CA ILE A 181 7.97 -7.06 -3.51
C ILE A 181 7.85 -7.86 -4.81
N ALA A 182 8.67 -8.90 -5.00
CA ALA A 182 8.58 -9.75 -6.19
C ALA A 182 7.22 -10.46 -6.28
N VAL A 183 6.69 -10.95 -5.16
CA VAL A 183 5.35 -11.54 -5.08
C VAL A 183 4.28 -10.49 -5.36
N GLU A 184 4.37 -9.29 -4.78
CA GLU A 184 3.45 -8.18 -5.06
C GLU A 184 3.41 -7.86 -6.56
N VAL A 185 4.57 -7.72 -7.19
CA VAL A 185 4.70 -7.46 -8.64
C VAL A 185 4.13 -8.62 -9.46
N ALA A 186 4.43 -9.87 -9.09
CA ALA A 186 3.92 -11.05 -9.80
C ALA A 186 2.38 -11.13 -9.74
N ILE A 187 1.78 -10.84 -8.59
CA ILE A 187 0.31 -10.78 -8.43
C ILE A 187 -0.27 -9.67 -9.32
N ILE A 188 0.32 -8.47 -9.31
CA ILE A 188 -0.14 -7.34 -10.13
C ILE A 188 -0.06 -7.69 -11.63
N LEU A 189 1.04 -8.30 -12.07
CA LEU A 189 1.23 -8.72 -13.47
C LEU A 189 0.24 -9.84 -13.84
N GLY A 190 0.07 -10.85 -12.99
CA GLY A 190 -0.90 -11.93 -13.18
C GLY A 190 -2.33 -11.42 -13.33
N LEU A 191 -2.77 -10.52 -12.45
CA LEU A 191 -4.09 -9.89 -12.52
C LEU A 191 -4.28 -9.06 -13.79
N ARG A 192 -3.25 -8.32 -14.23
CA ARG A 192 -3.28 -7.55 -15.48
C ARG A 192 -3.37 -8.47 -16.71
N SER A 193 -2.61 -9.55 -16.74
CA SER A 193 -2.64 -10.53 -17.81
C SER A 193 -3.99 -11.24 -17.88
N TYR A 194 -4.55 -11.62 -16.73
CA TYR A 194 -5.88 -12.22 -16.66
C TYR A 194 -6.97 -11.28 -17.17
N LYS A 195 -6.95 -10.00 -16.75
CA LYS A 195 -7.90 -8.98 -17.25
C LYS A 195 -7.75 -8.71 -18.75
N ARG A 196 -6.52 -8.73 -19.29
CA ARG A 196 -6.28 -8.60 -20.73
C ARG A 196 -6.78 -9.81 -21.52
N ALA A 197 -6.63 -11.02 -20.97
CA ALA A 197 -7.11 -12.25 -21.60
C ALA A 197 -8.63 -12.40 -21.55
N THR A 198 -9.28 -11.89 -20.50
CA THR A 198 -10.75 -11.92 -20.33
C THR A 198 -11.46 -10.72 -20.96
N ALA A 199 -10.75 -9.63 -21.26
CA ALA A 199 -11.25 -8.57 -22.12
C ALA A 199 -11.40 -9.11 -23.55
N ARG A 200 -12.58 -9.66 -23.86
CA ARG A 200 -12.94 -10.14 -25.21
C ARG A 200 -12.50 -9.11 -26.26
N PRO A 201 -11.85 -9.52 -27.36
CA PRO A 201 -11.73 -8.66 -28.52
C PRO A 201 -13.15 -8.20 -28.86
N ARG A 202 -13.40 -6.88 -28.86
CA ARG A 202 -14.61 -6.36 -29.50
C ARG A 202 -14.49 -6.81 -30.95
N LEU A 203 -15.20 -7.88 -31.31
CA LEU A 203 -15.39 -8.27 -32.70
C LEU A 203 -15.81 -7.00 -33.42
N ALA A 204 -14.98 -6.55 -34.35
CA ALA A 204 -15.31 -5.43 -35.20
C ALA A 204 -16.68 -5.73 -35.78
N SER A 205 -17.67 -4.88 -35.45
CA SER A 205 -19.00 -4.97 -36.04
C SER A 205 -18.79 -5.06 -37.55
N PRO A 206 -19.29 -6.10 -38.24
CA PRO A 206 -19.17 -6.18 -39.68
C PRO A 206 -19.73 -4.86 -40.25
N ARG A 207 -18.84 -4.06 -40.84
CA ARG A 207 -19.22 -2.87 -41.58
C ARG A 207 -20.34 -3.28 -42.52
N ALA A 208 -21.43 -2.52 -42.44
CA ALA A 208 -22.54 -2.55 -43.36
C ALA A 208 -22.07 -2.96 -44.76
N ILE A 209 -22.51 -4.15 -45.21
CA ILE A 209 -22.54 -4.46 -46.62
C ILE A 209 -23.43 -3.38 -47.23
N ALA A 210 -22.83 -2.55 -48.07
CA ALA A 210 -23.46 -1.44 -48.72
C ALA A 210 -24.79 -1.89 -49.35
N ALA A 211 -25.89 -1.27 -48.92
CA ALA A 211 -27.14 -1.35 -49.67
C ALA A 211 -26.88 -0.77 -51.08
N PRO A 212 -27.27 -1.47 -52.16
CA PRO A 212 -27.15 -0.90 -53.49
C PRO A 212 -28.06 0.33 -53.56
N LYS A 213 -27.47 1.48 -53.93
CA LYS A 213 -28.21 2.69 -54.28
C LYS A 213 -29.23 2.34 -55.37
N ALA A 214 -30.52 2.44 -55.04
CA ALA A 214 -31.55 2.57 -56.04
C ALA A 214 -31.28 3.86 -56.84
N LEU A 215 -30.88 3.69 -58.10
CA LEU A 215 -30.91 4.73 -59.12
C LEU A 215 -32.03 4.35 -60.09
N GLY A 216 -33.19 4.94 -59.87
CA GLY A 216 -34.18 5.08 -60.93
C GLY A 216 -33.72 6.19 -61.87
N GLU A 217 -33.67 5.89 -63.16
CA GLU A 217 -33.81 6.84 -64.26
C GLU A 217 -33.84 6.04 -65.57
N ILE A 218 -35.02 5.47 -65.89
CA ILE A 218 -35.39 5.13 -67.27
C ILE A 218 -36.71 5.82 -67.56
N LYS A 219 -36.60 7.09 -67.95
CA LYS A 219 -37.60 7.85 -68.70
C LYS A 219 -36.88 8.98 -69.41
N ALA A 220 -36.45 8.73 -70.64
CA ALA A 220 -36.28 9.69 -71.74
C ALA A 220 -35.33 9.10 -72.80
N VAL A 221 -35.85 8.18 -73.62
CA VAL A 221 -35.43 8.08 -75.04
C VAL A 221 -36.71 7.81 -75.81
N GLU A 222 -37.53 8.85 -75.91
CA GLU A 222 -38.49 9.05 -76.97
C GLU A 222 -37.89 10.17 -77.83
N GLU A 223 -36.87 9.83 -78.61
CA GLU A 223 -36.50 10.60 -79.80
C GLU A 223 -35.58 9.74 -80.68
N ILE A 224 -36.00 9.59 -81.94
CA ILE A 224 -35.32 9.03 -83.11
C ILE A 224 -35.65 7.56 -83.45
N ALA A 225 -36.49 7.45 -84.50
CA ALA A 225 -36.75 6.36 -85.45
C ALA A 225 -37.86 5.36 -85.13
#